data_AF-A0A8C9A3T8-F1
#
_entry.id   AF-A0A8C9A3T8-F1
#
_cell.length_a   1.000
_cell.length_b   1.000
_cell.length_c   1.000
_cell.angle_alpha   90.00
_cell.angle_beta   90.00
_cell.angle_gamma   90.00
#
_symmetry.space_group_name_H-M   'P 1'
#
loop_
_entity.id
_entity.type
_entity.pdbx_description
1 polymer ?
#
loop_
_entity_poly.entity_id
_entity_poly.type
_entity_poly.pdbx_seq_one_letter_code
_entity_poly.pdbx_strand_id
1 'polypeptide(L)'
;MDNFFPAGTRVWLRENGQHFPSTVNSCAEGVVVFQTDYGQVFTYKQSTITHQKVTAMHPADEEGVDNMASLAELHGGSIMYNLFQRYKRNQIYIRSG
;
A
#
# COMPACT_ATOMS: atom_id res chain seq x y z
N MET A 1 15.64 -15.65 1.25
CA MET A 1 15.37 -15.00 -0.05
C MET A 1 15.13 -13.53 0.25
N ASP A 2 15.93 -12.66 -0.33
CA ASP A 2 15.92 -11.22 -0.07
C ASP A 2 14.59 -10.62 -0.49
N ASN A 3 13.82 -10.11 0.49
CA ASN A 3 12.60 -9.35 0.23
C ASN A 3 12.94 -7.94 -0.26
N PHE A 4 13.47 -7.89 -1.48
CA PHE A 4 13.79 -6.63 -2.11
C PHE A 4 12.67 -6.24 -3.07
N PHE A 5 11.84 -5.30 -2.64
CA PHE A 5 10.96 -4.60 -3.55
C PHE A 5 11.78 -3.54 -4.29
N PRO A 6 11.92 -3.59 -5.63
CA PRO A 6 12.65 -2.56 -6.37
C PRO A 6 11.97 -1.19 -6.25
N ALA A 7 12.74 -0.13 -6.47
CA ALA A 7 12.18 1.23 -6.54
C ALA A 7 11.03 1.27 -7.58
N GLY A 8 9.95 1.96 -7.24
CA GLY A 8 8.71 2.01 -8.01
C GLY A 8 7.69 0.94 -7.64
N THR A 9 8.05 -0.08 -6.86
CA THR A 9 7.09 -1.15 -6.50
C THR A 9 6.01 -0.64 -5.56
N ARG A 10 4.78 -1.07 -5.82
CA ARG A 10 3.60 -0.80 -4.99
C ARG A 10 3.47 -1.84 -3.88
N VAL A 11 3.34 -1.34 -2.66
CA VAL A 11 3.35 -2.16 -1.44
C VAL A 11 2.35 -1.65 -0.42
N TRP A 12 1.91 -2.54 0.47
CA TRP A 12 1.33 -2.16 1.75
C TRP A 12 2.42 -2.07 2.80
N LEU A 13 2.66 -0.87 3.32
CA LEU A 13 3.53 -0.65 4.46
C LEU A 13 2.70 -0.72 5.74
N ARG A 14 3.02 -1.66 6.63
CA ARG A 14 2.35 -1.77 7.92
C ARG A 14 2.98 -0.83 8.94
N GLU A 15 2.23 0.20 9.35
CA GLU A 15 2.61 1.04 10.48
C GLU A 15 1.51 1.28 11.50
N ASN A 16 1.90 1.25 12.78
CA ASN A 16 0.99 1.47 13.92
C ASN A 16 -0.30 0.64 13.82
N GLY A 17 -0.19 -0.61 13.34
CA GLY A 17 -1.32 -1.52 13.15
C GLY A 17 -2.15 -1.31 11.89
N GLN A 18 -1.85 -0.30 11.08
CA GLN A 18 -2.55 0.02 9.82
C GLN A 18 -1.70 -0.32 8.60
N HIS A 19 -2.36 -0.54 7.46
CA HIS A 19 -1.69 -0.78 6.17
C HIS A 19 -1.78 0.49 5.33
N PHE A 20 -0.61 1.03 4.95
CA PHE A 20 -0.51 2.24 4.14
C PHE A 20 -0.20 1.89 2.69
N PRO A 21 -1.01 2.36 1.74
CA PRO A 21 -0.70 2.23 0.33
C PRO A 21 0.55 3.06 0.03
N SER A 22 1.61 2.42 -0.46
CA SER A 22 2.93 3.06 -0.57
C SER A 22 3.68 2.64 -1.83
N THR A 23 4.60 3.49 -2.25
CA THR A 23 5.62 3.17 -3.28
C THR A 23 6.99 3.08 -2.63
N VAL A 24 7.80 2.11 -3.05
CA VAL A 24 9.24 2.09 -2.75
C VAL A 24 9.90 3.24 -3.52
N ASN A 25 10.27 4.31 -2.82
CA ASN A 25 10.87 5.47 -3.46
C ASN A 25 12.35 5.23 -3.81
N SER A 26 13.10 4.63 -2.88
CA SER A 26 14.48 4.23 -3.10
C SER A 26 14.86 3.04 -2.23
N CYS A 27 15.86 2.28 -2.67
CA CYS A 27 16.47 1.23 -1.88
C CYS A 27 17.96 1.17 -2.23
N ALA A 28 18.78 1.83 -1.43
CA ALA A 28 20.21 2.02 -1.66
C ALA A 28 20.95 2.07 -0.33
N GLU A 29 22.23 1.67 -0.33
CA GLU A 29 23.11 1.75 0.86
C GLU A 29 22.53 1.05 2.12
N GLY A 30 21.75 -0.02 1.92
CA GLY A 30 21.11 -0.76 3.02
C GLY A 30 19.96 -0.01 3.69
N VAL A 31 19.46 1.06 3.07
CA VAL A 31 18.31 1.84 3.52
C VAL A 31 17.21 1.77 2.46
N VAL A 32 15.97 1.64 2.90
CA VAL A 32 14.77 1.70 2.06
C VAL A 32 13.90 2.87 2.48
N VAL A 33 13.35 3.57 1.49
CA VAL A 33 12.44 4.70 1.68
C VAL A 33 11.09 4.36 1.04
N PHE A 34 10.03 4.44 1.83
CA PHE A 34 8.66 4.30 1.38
C PHE A 34 7.96 5.65 1.42
N GLN A 35 7.23 5.96 0.35
CA GLN A 35 6.34 7.11 0.29
C GLN A 35 4.90 6.63 0.23
N THR A 36 4.08 7.04 1.20
CA THR A 36 2.65 6.71 1.21
C THR A 36 1.89 7.60 0.24
N ASP A 37 0.76 7.11 -0.25
CA ASP A 37 -0.14 7.90 -1.10
C ASP A 37 -0.84 9.05 -0.34
N TYR A 38 -0.71 9.07 0.98
CA TYR A 38 -1.19 10.14 1.86
C TYR A 38 -0.09 11.16 2.20
N GLY A 39 1.10 11.03 1.61
CA GLY A 39 2.18 12.02 1.68
C GLY A 39 3.18 11.83 2.83
N GLN A 40 3.04 10.79 3.65
CA GLN A 40 4.07 10.45 4.64
C GLN A 40 5.26 9.74 3.99
N VAL A 41 6.44 9.92 4.57
CA VAL A 41 7.67 9.25 4.16
C VAL A 41 8.21 8.46 5.35
N PHE A 42 8.50 7.18 5.12
CA PHE A 42 9.07 6.29 6.12
C PHE A 42 10.41 5.72 5.63
N THR A 43 11.41 5.75 6.50
CA THR A 43 12.77 5.30 6.19
C THR A 43 13.18 4.20 7.16
N TYR A 44 13.70 3.10 6.64
CA TYR A 44 14.14 1.97 7.46
C TYR A 44 15.48 1.43 6.99
N LYS A 45 16.19 0.77 7.90
CA LYS A 45 17.26 -0.15 7.51
C LYS A 45 16.64 -1.33 6.79
N GLN A 46 17.15 -1.67 5.61
CA GLN A 46 16.66 -2.77 4.79
C GLN A 46 16.67 -4.10 5.56
N SER A 47 17.66 -4.31 6.43
CA SER A 47 17.77 -5.49 7.29
C SER A 47 16.63 -5.64 8.32
N THR A 48 15.84 -4.59 8.57
CA THR A 48 14.72 -4.62 9.52
C THR A 48 13.37 -4.89 8.84
N ILE A 49 13.34 -4.93 7.50
CA ILE A 49 12.13 -5.18 6.74
C ILE A 49 11.79 -6.67 6.76
N THR A 50 10.58 -6.97 7.19
CA THR A 50 10.02 -8.32 7.21
C THR A 50 8.79 -8.41 6.32
N HIS A 51 8.38 -9.62 5.93
CA HIS A 51 7.11 -9.84 5.21
C HIS A 51 5.87 -9.35 5.97
N GLN A 52 5.93 -9.24 7.30
CA GLN A 52 4.83 -8.69 8.10
C GLN A 52 4.80 -7.16 8.07
N LYS A 53 5.95 -6.54 7.82
CA LYS A 53 6.10 -5.08 7.74
C LYS A 53 5.69 -4.56 6.36
N VAL A 54 6.03 -5.30 5.31
CA VAL A 54 5.79 -4.88 3.92
C VAL A 54 5.30 -6.09 3.11
N THR A 55 4.16 -5.91 2.44
CA THR A 55 3.62 -6.87 1.47
C THR A 55 3.43 -6.20 0.11
N ALA A 56 3.47 -6.96 -0.97
CA ALA A 56 3.14 -6.43 -2.30
C ALA A 56 1.67 -5.98 -2.33
N MET A 57 1.37 -4.89 -3.02
CA MET A 57 -0.01 -4.47 -3.27
C MET A 57 -0.54 -5.21 -4.50
N HIS A 58 -1.76 -5.73 -4.42
CA HIS A 58 -2.40 -6.38 -5.56
C HIS A 58 -2.83 -5.32 -6.60
N PRO A 59 -2.60 -5.52 -7.91
CA PRO A 59 -2.91 -4.51 -8.94
C PRO A 59 -4.38 -4.05 -8.96
N ALA A 60 -5.32 -4.95 -8.66
CA ALA A 60 -6.74 -4.59 -8.57
C ALA A 60 -7.04 -3.53 -7.49
N ASP A 61 -6.28 -3.55 -6.39
CA ASP A 61 -6.46 -2.62 -5.29
C ASP A 61 -5.81 -1.26 -5.60
N GLU A 62 -4.90 -1.17 -6.60
CA GLU A 62 -4.30 0.08 -7.08
C GLU A 62 -5.29 0.96 -7.84
N GLU A 63 -6.07 0.36 -8.73
CA GLU A 63 -7.00 1.04 -9.63
C GLU A 63 -8.31 1.46 -8.94
N GLY A 64 -8.69 0.71 -7.89
CA GLY A 64 -9.94 0.82 -7.15
C GLY A 64 -11.03 -0.07 -7.72
N VAL A 65 -11.91 -0.58 -6.85
CA VAL A 65 -13.01 -1.50 -7.18
C VAL A 65 -14.38 -0.87 -6.90
N ASP A 66 -15.38 -1.21 -7.72
CA ASP A 66 -16.77 -0.76 -7.54
C ASP A 66 -17.53 -1.52 -6.44
N ASN A 67 -17.09 -2.74 -6.15
CA ASN A 67 -17.63 -3.59 -5.10
C ASN A 67 -16.52 -3.92 -4.09
N MET A 68 -16.68 -3.53 -2.83
CA MET A 68 -15.68 -3.82 -1.79
C MET A 68 -15.49 -5.31 -1.56
N ALA A 69 -16.48 -6.15 -1.88
CA ALA A 69 -16.33 -7.61 -1.83
C ALA A 69 -15.34 -8.16 -2.88
N SER A 70 -14.91 -7.34 -3.84
CA SER A 70 -13.94 -7.70 -4.89
C SER A 70 -12.51 -7.28 -4.55
N LEU A 71 -12.25 -6.68 -3.38
CA LEU A 71 -10.89 -6.38 -2.93
C LEU A 71 -10.08 -7.67 -2.79
N ALA A 72 -8.86 -7.66 -3.34
CA ALA A 72 -7.97 -8.80 -3.21
C ALA A 72 -7.40 -8.91 -1.80
N GLU A 73 -7.19 -7.76 -1.14
CA GLU A 73 -6.61 -7.68 0.20
C GLU A 73 -7.64 -7.13 1.18
N LEU A 74 -7.92 -7.86 2.26
CA LEU A 74 -9.03 -7.58 3.18
C LEU A 74 -8.53 -7.04 4.53
N HIS A 75 -8.09 -5.79 4.54
CA HIS A 75 -7.69 -5.06 5.74
C HIS A 75 -8.13 -3.60 5.69
N GLY A 76 -8.17 -2.90 6.83
CA GLY A 76 -8.67 -1.52 6.87
C GLY A 76 -7.99 -0.55 5.87
N GLY A 77 -6.71 -0.77 5.58
CA GLY A 77 -5.96 0.05 4.62
C GLY A 77 -6.44 -0.04 3.17
N SER A 78 -6.85 -1.23 2.71
CA SER A 78 -7.31 -1.46 1.33
C SER A 78 -8.72 -0.91 1.13
N ILE A 79 -9.59 -1.09 2.12
CA ILE A 79 -10.92 -0.46 2.16
C ILE A 79 -10.79 1.06 2.09
N MET A 80 -9.99 1.65 2.97
CA MET A 80 -9.80 3.10 3.03
C MET A 80 -9.17 3.65 1.74
N TYR A 81 -8.18 2.95 1.19
CA TYR A 81 -7.52 3.37 -0.04
C TYR A 81 -8.48 3.29 -1.24
N ASN A 82 -9.30 2.24 -1.34
CA ASN A 82 -10.31 2.16 -2.39
C ASN A 82 -11.29 3.35 -2.32
N LEU A 83 -11.79 3.66 -1.12
CA LEU A 83 -12.65 4.83 -0.91
C LEU A 83 -11.95 6.14 -1.29
N PHE A 84 -10.69 6.30 -0.91
CA PHE A 84 -9.88 7.47 -1.24
C PHE A 84 -9.73 7.66 -2.76
N GLN A 85 -9.38 6.60 -3.49
CA GLN A 85 -9.19 6.65 -4.94
C GLN A 85 -10.49 7.00 -5.66
N ARG A 86 -11.61 6.43 -5.23
CA ARG A 86 -12.95 6.73 -5.76
C ARG A 86 -13.37 8.15 -5.46
N TYR A 87 -13.16 8.62 -4.23
CA TYR A 87 -13.50 9.98 -3.82
C TYR A 87 -12.74 11.02 -4.66
N LYS A 88 -11.45 10.80 -4.96
CA LYS A 88 -10.67 11.66 -5.86
C LYS A 88 -11.24 11.76 -7.28
N ARG A 89 -12.03 10.77 -7.71
CA ARG A 89 -12.69 10.72 -9.03
C ARG A 89 -14.19 11.07 -8.96
N ASN A 90 -14.66 11.63 -7.84
CA ASN A 90 -16.08 11.92 -7.57
C ASN A 90 -17.00 10.68 -7.62
N GLN A 91 -16.46 9.48 -7.41
CA GLN A 91 -17.22 8.22 -7.38
C GLN A 91 -17.68 7.90 -5.95
N ILE A 92 -18.64 8.68 -5.45
CA ILE A 92 -19.05 8.65 -4.02
C ILE A 92 -19.88 7.42 -3.62
N TYR A 93 -20.42 6.68 -4.61
CA TYR A 93 -21.18 5.46 -4.36
C TYR A 93 -20.29 4.24 -4.46
N ILE A 94 -20.47 3.33 -3.52
CA ILE A 94 -19.77 2.06 -3.47
C ILE A 94 -20.72 0.96 -3.02
N ARG A 95 -20.57 -0.22 -3.61
CA ARG A 95 -21.31 -1.40 -3.17
C ARG A 95 -20.48 -2.17 -2.16
N SER A 96 -21.10 -2.49 -1.03
CA SER A 96 -20.75 -3.65 -0.22
C SER A 96 -21.87 -4.65 -0.48
N GLY A 97 -21.53 -5.85 -0.95
CA GLY A 97 -22.50 -6.90 -1.28
C GLY A 97 -23.49 -7.19 -0.16
#